data_AF-U7Q561-F1
#
_entry.id   AF-U7Q561-F1
#
_cell.length_a   1.000
_cell.length_b   1.000
_cell.length_c   1.000
_cell.angle_alpha   90.00
_cell.angle_beta   90.00
_cell.angle_gamma   90.00
#
_symmetry.space_group_name_H-M   'P 1'
#
loop_
_entity.id
_entity.type
_entity.pdbx_description
1 polymer ?
#
loop_
_entity_poly.entity_id
_entity_poly.type
_entity_poly.pdbx_seq_one_letter_code
_entity_poly.pdbx_strand_id
1 'polypeptide(L)'
;MAANEAAATASSGAPKNDKTTTSATSATTATDTLSSDQQRPAGDSDEVLPDADADEQGPGDGIASQTQPDTQGQNAQSQTQTQPPPPPGPRASRLQALFASSLDHTLAKISWDNFAACYPTAAAKSPQALRTVHRAMVDRLGELCAAEFAVVMRNRDVVRRLNELETLSVDAQKRRLAATATATASGDRGTGTGSPPPPPHTLPAETVLAAHLTPQRTAQRKLLEERLAAVQAANTARFARLTAQQAEAAQLVAALERALADAEGAAALLDGTSENGRGDGVDNTLVAELARETRAAEVEMSGI
;
A
#
# COMPACT_ATOMS: atom_id res chain seq x y z
N MET A 1 48.32 9.05 -59.67
CA MET A 1 49.51 8.29 -59.24
C MET A 1 49.33 7.95 -57.76
N ALA A 2 49.39 6.66 -57.37
CA ALA A 2 49.47 6.09 -55.99
C ALA A 2 48.54 6.65 -54.87
N ALA A 3 47.93 5.88 -53.97
CA ALA A 3 47.62 4.43 -53.86
C ALA A 3 46.40 4.33 -52.88
N ASN A 4 45.44 3.39 -52.94
CA ASN A 4 45.51 1.91 -52.80
C ASN A 4 46.20 1.42 -51.51
N GLU A 5 45.77 0.36 -50.79
CA GLU A 5 44.48 -0.37 -50.65
C GLU A 5 44.70 -1.48 -49.56
N ALA A 6 43.71 -1.80 -48.71
CA ALA A 6 43.60 -3.04 -47.90
C ALA A 6 42.24 -3.02 -47.13
N ALA A 7 41.28 -3.95 -47.31
CA ALA A 7 41.23 -5.37 -46.87
C ALA A 7 41.05 -5.54 -45.34
N ALA A 8 40.20 -6.39 -44.75
CA ALA A 8 39.34 -7.52 -45.22
C ALA A 8 38.09 -7.64 -44.28
N THR A 9 36.85 -7.98 -44.65
CA THR A 9 36.23 -9.31 -44.97
C THR A 9 36.68 -10.48 -44.07
N ALA A 10 35.86 -11.39 -43.52
CA ALA A 10 34.39 -11.61 -43.37
C ALA A 10 34.21 -12.68 -42.22
N SER A 11 33.17 -13.53 -41.99
CA SER A 11 31.87 -13.90 -42.61
C SER A 11 31.02 -14.76 -41.63
N SER A 12 29.71 -14.97 -41.89
CA SER A 12 28.79 -15.95 -41.23
C SER A 12 28.43 -15.70 -39.73
N GLY A 13 27.26 -16.03 -39.16
CA GLY A 13 26.00 -16.67 -39.61
C GLY A 13 25.24 -17.21 -38.36
N ALA A 14 23.96 -17.63 -38.34
CA ALA A 14 22.85 -17.61 -39.32
C ALA A 14 21.48 -17.74 -38.53
N PRO A 15 20.29 -17.43 -39.11
CA PRO A 15 19.04 -17.23 -38.34
C PRO A 15 18.01 -18.39 -38.37
N LYS A 16 17.19 -18.51 -37.31
CA LYS A 16 15.73 -18.82 -37.28
C LYS A 16 15.25 -19.28 -35.89
N ASN A 17 14.20 -18.67 -35.36
CA ASN A 17 12.94 -19.37 -35.04
C ASN A 17 11.82 -18.39 -34.69
N ASP A 18 10.59 -18.82 -34.93
CA ASP A 18 9.38 -18.00 -34.90
C ASP A 18 8.37 -18.55 -33.88
N LYS A 19 7.75 -17.67 -33.08
CA LYS A 19 6.41 -17.90 -32.50
C LYS A 19 5.81 -16.63 -31.88
N THR A 20 4.88 -16.04 -32.63
CA THR A 20 3.60 -15.45 -32.18
C THR A 20 3.31 -15.35 -30.67
N THR A 21 2.86 -14.18 -30.20
CA THR A 21 1.51 -13.99 -29.60
C THR A 21 1.11 -12.50 -29.63
N THR A 22 -0.18 -12.25 -29.90
CA THR A 22 -0.92 -10.97 -29.96
C THR A 22 -0.60 -9.99 -28.81
N SER A 23 -0.46 -8.67 -28.97
CA SER A 23 -1.18 -7.64 -29.76
C SER A 23 -2.53 -7.17 -29.18
N ALA A 24 -2.55 -5.98 -28.57
CA ALA A 24 -3.72 -5.07 -28.52
C ALA A 24 -3.28 -3.64 -28.14
N THR A 25 -3.58 -2.66 -29.00
CA THR A 25 -3.52 -1.23 -28.67
C THR A 25 -4.92 -0.67 -28.84
N SER A 26 -5.42 0.11 -27.87
CA SER A 26 -6.67 0.85 -28.01
C SER A 26 -6.65 2.11 -27.15
N ALA A 27 -6.72 3.25 -27.81
CA ALA A 27 -7.09 4.52 -27.23
C ALA A 27 -8.14 5.12 -28.17
N THR A 28 -9.34 5.37 -27.65
CA THR A 28 -10.49 5.85 -28.45
C THR A 28 -11.26 6.90 -27.66
N THR A 29 -11.78 7.89 -28.37
CA THR A 29 -12.64 8.98 -27.88
C THR A 29 -13.79 9.15 -28.88
N ALA A 30 -14.84 9.92 -28.53
CA ALA A 30 -16.19 9.97 -29.12
C ALA A 30 -17.14 8.90 -28.52
N THR A 31 -18.36 9.16 -28.01
CA THR A 31 -19.46 10.15 -28.23
C THR A 31 -20.56 9.71 -29.21
N ASP A 32 -21.60 9.06 -28.68
CA ASP A 32 -23.04 9.34 -28.88
C ASP A 32 -23.84 8.43 -27.90
N THR A 33 -25.10 8.55 -27.49
CA THR A 33 -26.26 9.49 -27.53
C THR A 33 -27.53 8.59 -27.64
N LEU A 34 -28.70 9.02 -27.12
CA LEU A 34 -29.99 8.29 -27.00
C LEU A 34 -30.07 7.25 -25.84
N SER A 35 -31.19 6.99 -25.15
CA SER A 35 -32.46 7.74 -24.89
C SER A 35 -33.32 7.01 -23.83
N SER A 36 -34.46 7.59 -23.42
CA SER A 36 -35.54 7.03 -22.55
C SER A 36 -35.26 7.16 -21.03
N ASP A 37 -35.98 8.00 -20.26
CA ASP A 37 -37.32 7.80 -19.61
C ASP A 37 -37.25 7.05 -18.25
N GLN A 38 -38.00 7.36 -17.19
CA GLN A 38 -39.16 8.27 -17.00
C GLN A 38 -39.26 8.84 -15.53
N GLN A 39 -40.26 9.69 -15.25
CA GLN A 39 -40.58 10.36 -13.95
C GLN A 39 -40.74 9.40 -12.74
N ARG A 40 -40.48 9.76 -11.45
CA ARG A 40 -41.02 10.84 -10.55
C ARG A 40 -42.54 10.64 -10.23
N PRO A 41 -43.11 11.02 -9.04
CA PRO A 41 -42.56 11.83 -7.94
C PRO A 41 -42.83 11.28 -6.51
N ALA A 42 -42.86 12.15 -5.49
CA ALA A 42 -42.99 11.83 -4.06
C ALA A 42 -44.44 11.72 -3.56
N GLY A 43 -44.60 11.13 -2.36
CA GLY A 43 -45.80 11.16 -1.52
C GLY A 43 -45.43 11.43 -0.05
N ASP A 44 -46.34 12.05 0.69
CA ASP A 44 -46.15 12.59 2.04
C ASP A 44 -47.32 12.18 2.93
N SER A 45 -47.05 11.61 4.10
CA SER A 45 -48.03 11.15 5.10
C SER A 45 -47.38 10.91 6.48
N ASP A 46 -47.94 11.51 7.53
CA ASP A 46 -47.70 11.15 8.94
C ASP A 46 -48.27 9.75 9.27
N GLU A 47 -47.59 8.98 10.15
CA GLU A 47 -48.28 8.32 11.28
C GLU A 47 -47.34 7.89 12.44
N VAL A 48 -47.46 8.64 13.54
CA VAL A 48 -47.45 8.29 14.99
C VAL A 48 -46.82 6.96 15.50
N LEU A 49 -45.84 7.15 16.41
CA LEU A 49 -45.51 6.48 17.70
C LEU A 49 -46.54 5.51 18.39
N PRO A 50 -46.22 4.79 19.50
CA PRO A 50 -45.07 4.88 20.43
C PRO A 50 -44.40 3.54 20.83
N ASP A 51 -43.52 3.62 21.83
CA ASP A 51 -42.70 2.59 22.48
C ASP A 51 -43.45 1.49 23.26
N ALA A 52 -42.72 0.43 23.62
CA ALA A 52 -43.08 -0.53 24.67
C ALA A 52 -41.82 -1.09 25.39
N ASP A 53 -41.60 -0.68 26.63
CA ASP A 53 -40.56 -1.25 27.52
C ASP A 53 -40.99 -2.60 28.10
N ALA A 54 -40.03 -3.52 28.28
CA ALA A 54 -40.14 -4.66 29.19
C ALA A 54 -38.75 -5.21 29.58
N ASP A 55 -38.36 -5.07 30.86
CA ASP A 55 -37.24 -5.81 31.46
C ASP A 55 -37.56 -7.31 31.59
N GLU A 56 -36.56 -8.17 31.42
CA GLU A 56 -36.44 -9.34 32.30
C GLU A 56 -34.96 -9.72 32.56
N GLN A 57 -34.67 -10.17 33.78
CA GLN A 57 -33.32 -10.47 34.27
C GLN A 57 -33.19 -11.97 34.60
N GLY A 58 -32.10 -12.62 34.20
CA GLY A 58 -31.83 -14.01 34.61
C GLY A 58 -30.53 -14.59 34.04
N PRO A 59 -29.54 -14.99 34.86
CA PRO A 59 -28.25 -15.50 34.39
C PRO A 59 -28.19 -17.05 34.33
N GLY A 60 -27.30 -17.57 33.48
CA GLY A 60 -26.91 -18.99 33.42
C GLY A 60 -25.52 -19.17 32.81
N ASP A 61 -24.73 -20.10 33.35
CA ASP A 61 -23.28 -20.17 33.11
C ASP A 61 -22.84 -20.81 31.77
N GLY A 62 -21.89 -20.12 31.12
CA GLY A 62 -20.60 -20.69 30.68
C GLY A 62 -20.53 -21.70 29.52
N ILE A 63 -19.69 -21.39 28.52
CA ILE A 63 -18.58 -22.25 28.02
C ILE A 63 -17.80 -21.53 26.87
N ALA A 64 -16.54 -21.95 26.67
CA ALA A 64 -15.68 -21.68 25.49
C ALA A 64 -15.17 -20.24 25.25
N SER A 65 -14.02 -19.96 25.86
CA SER A 65 -13.14 -18.82 25.56
C SER A 65 -12.76 -18.69 24.08
N GLN A 66 -12.70 -17.45 23.58
CA GLN A 66 -11.72 -17.07 22.56
C GLN A 66 -11.26 -15.62 22.77
N THR A 67 -9.96 -15.39 22.60
CA THR A 67 -9.24 -14.35 23.34
C THR A 67 -9.26 -12.99 22.65
N GLN A 68 -9.77 -11.96 23.34
CA GLN A 68 -9.47 -10.56 22.99
C GLN A 68 -8.01 -10.23 23.39
N PRO A 69 -7.19 -9.66 22.50
CA PRO A 69 -5.99 -8.95 22.90
C PRO A 69 -6.35 -7.54 23.36
N ASP A 70 -5.96 -7.18 24.59
CA ASP A 70 -6.30 -5.89 25.21
C ASP A 70 -5.80 -4.66 24.44
N THR A 71 -6.55 -3.56 24.55
CA THR A 71 -6.15 -2.24 24.03
C THR A 71 -5.19 -1.56 25.01
N GLN A 72 -3.93 -2.03 25.07
CA GLN A 72 -2.89 -1.46 25.94
C GLN A 72 -1.99 -0.44 25.22
N GLY A 73 -1.76 0.71 25.87
CA GLY A 73 -0.64 1.65 25.67
C GLY A 73 -0.17 1.92 24.23
N GLN A 74 -0.47 3.06 23.59
CA GLN A 74 -0.35 4.42 24.14
C GLN A 74 0.87 4.65 25.06
N ASN A 75 2.03 4.05 24.75
CA ASN A 75 3.35 4.64 25.08
C ASN A 75 4.53 3.97 24.35
N ALA A 76 4.45 3.89 23.02
CA ALA A 76 5.64 3.63 22.18
C ALA A 76 6.55 4.87 22.19
N GLN A 77 7.25 5.09 23.31
CA GLN A 77 8.20 6.18 23.48
C GLN A 77 9.25 6.10 22.36
N SER A 78 9.38 7.18 21.59
CA SER A 78 10.49 7.36 20.65
C SER A 78 11.78 7.68 21.41
N GLN A 79 12.23 6.75 22.26
CA GLN A 79 13.52 6.84 22.92
C GLN A 79 14.58 6.87 21.82
N THR A 80 15.34 7.97 21.78
CA THR A 80 16.33 8.23 20.75
C THR A 80 17.44 7.21 20.84
N GLN A 81 17.39 6.15 20.02
CA GLN A 81 18.56 5.30 19.79
C GLN A 81 19.68 6.20 19.28
N THR A 82 20.74 6.34 20.08
CA THR A 82 21.91 7.15 19.75
C THR A 82 22.68 6.47 18.62
N GLN A 83 22.20 6.64 17.39
CA GLN A 83 22.87 6.13 16.20
C GLN A 83 24.32 6.65 16.20
N PRO A 84 25.31 5.81 15.84
CA PRO A 84 26.68 6.26 15.69
C PRO A 84 26.71 7.44 14.69
N PRO A 85 27.55 8.47 14.92
CA PRO A 85 27.54 9.68 14.11
C PRO A 85 27.70 9.30 12.63
N PRO A 86 26.77 9.72 11.75
CA PRO A 86 26.77 9.25 10.37
C PRO A 86 28.08 9.66 9.68
N PRO A 87 28.65 8.79 8.84
CA PRO A 87 29.94 9.07 8.20
C PRO A 87 29.87 10.40 7.43
N PRO A 88 30.93 11.22 7.47
CA PRO A 88 30.90 12.55 6.89
C PRO A 88 30.79 12.45 5.36
N GLY A 89 29.66 12.89 4.81
CA GLY A 89 29.45 12.98 3.38
C GLY A 89 30.43 13.96 2.71
N PRO A 90 30.53 13.96 1.36
CA PRO A 90 31.54 14.73 0.62
C PRO A 90 31.48 16.24 0.88
N ARG A 91 30.33 16.77 1.33
CA ARG A 91 30.16 18.16 1.74
C ARG A 91 30.63 18.44 3.17
N ALA A 92 30.42 17.50 4.10
CA ALA A 92 30.86 17.63 5.48
C ALA A 92 32.39 17.52 5.60
N SER A 93 33.01 16.56 4.89
CA SER A 93 34.47 16.44 4.85
C SER A 93 35.15 17.64 4.19
N ARG A 94 34.56 18.20 3.11
CA ARG A 94 35.01 19.47 2.52
C ARG A 94 34.93 20.66 3.49
N LEU A 95 33.86 20.75 4.30
CA LEU A 95 33.74 21.81 5.31
C LEU A 95 34.83 21.66 6.39
N GLN A 96 35.08 20.45 6.87
CA GLN A 96 36.15 20.17 7.84
C GLN A 96 37.55 20.47 7.27
N ALA A 97 37.83 20.10 6.01
CA ALA A 97 39.10 20.39 5.34
C ALA A 97 39.29 21.90 5.06
N LEU A 98 38.21 22.63 4.73
CA LEU A 98 38.24 24.08 4.58
C LEU A 98 38.49 24.77 5.92
N PHE A 99 37.85 24.31 7.00
CA PHE A 99 38.11 24.83 8.34
C PHE A 99 39.59 24.62 8.72
N ALA A 100 40.11 23.41 8.60
CA ALA A 100 41.51 23.08 8.90
C ALA A 100 42.48 23.98 8.11
N SER A 101 42.36 24.02 6.78
CA SER A 101 43.25 24.86 5.95
C SER A 101 43.11 26.36 6.21
N SER A 102 41.93 26.84 6.63
CA SER A 102 41.75 28.24 7.06
C SER A 102 42.42 28.54 8.41
N LEU A 103 42.37 27.58 9.36
CA LEU A 103 43.04 27.66 10.65
C LEU A 103 44.56 27.61 10.46
N ASP A 104 45.07 26.68 9.67
CA ASP A 104 46.49 26.59 9.32
C ASP A 104 47.00 27.90 8.70
N HIS A 105 46.20 28.51 7.81
CA HIS A 105 46.54 29.81 7.20
C HIS A 105 46.56 30.95 8.23
N THR A 106 45.60 31.01 9.18
CA THR A 106 45.62 32.07 10.20
C THR A 106 46.78 31.90 11.17
N LEU A 107 47.09 30.66 11.60
CA LEU A 107 48.26 30.40 12.45
C LEU A 107 49.57 30.72 11.71
N ALA A 108 49.70 30.39 10.42
CA ALA A 108 50.86 30.74 9.61
C ALA A 108 51.07 32.25 9.42
N LYS A 109 50.01 33.07 9.52
CA LYS A 109 50.12 34.54 9.53
C LYS A 109 50.67 35.09 10.86
N ILE A 110 50.49 34.36 11.97
CA ILE A 110 51.14 34.64 13.26
C ILE A 110 52.57 34.07 13.22
N SER A 111 53.38 34.51 12.24
CA SER A 111 54.77 34.13 12.13
C SER A 111 55.59 34.65 13.32
N TRP A 112 56.71 33.97 13.61
CA TRP A 112 57.63 34.40 14.65
C TRP A 112 58.11 35.85 14.42
N ASP A 113 58.39 36.24 13.18
CA ASP A 113 58.94 37.56 12.85
C ASP A 113 57.91 38.67 13.09
N ASN A 114 56.64 38.43 12.73
CA ASN A 114 55.53 39.33 13.03
C ASN A 114 55.34 39.49 14.55
N PHE A 115 55.43 38.40 15.30
CA PHE A 115 55.29 38.41 16.76
C PHE A 115 56.48 39.12 17.45
N ALA A 116 57.70 38.86 17.00
CA ALA A 116 58.91 39.48 17.55
C ALA A 116 58.99 40.98 17.28
N ALA A 117 58.52 41.44 16.10
CA ALA A 117 58.47 42.86 15.74
C ALA A 117 57.59 43.68 16.70
N CYS A 118 56.53 43.10 17.26
CA CYS A 118 55.66 43.75 18.26
C CYS A 118 56.31 43.86 19.66
N TYR A 119 57.33 43.06 19.96
CA TYR A 119 57.95 42.99 21.29
C TYR A 119 59.49 43.15 21.25
N PRO A 120 60.04 44.21 20.62
CA PRO A 120 61.47 44.30 20.30
C PRO A 120 62.38 44.25 21.55
N THR A 121 61.94 44.85 22.66
CA THR A 121 62.70 44.87 23.92
C THR A 121 62.77 43.51 24.61
N ALA A 122 61.74 42.66 24.47
CA ALA A 122 61.71 41.31 25.00
C ALA A 122 62.35 40.31 24.02
N ALA A 123 62.22 40.53 22.70
CA ALA A 123 62.92 39.76 21.67
C ALA A 123 64.45 39.92 21.79
N ALA A 124 64.95 41.09 22.18
CA ALA A 124 66.36 41.31 22.47
C ALA A 124 66.83 40.69 23.80
N LYS A 125 66.00 40.74 24.86
CA LYS A 125 66.41 40.29 26.22
C LYS A 125 66.21 38.80 26.48
N SER A 126 65.17 38.19 25.94
CA SER A 126 64.78 36.81 26.24
C SER A 126 64.06 36.13 25.05
N PRO A 127 64.69 36.05 23.86
CA PRO A 127 64.07 35.51 22.65
C PRO A 127 63.54 34.08 22.83
N GLN A 128 64.21 33.26 23.63
CA GLN A 128 63.77 31.88 23.90
C GLN A 128 62.46 31.83 24.70
N ALA A 129 62.27 32.73 25.68
CA ALA A 129 61.03 32.80 26.46
C ALA A 129 59.87 33.26 25.57
N LEU A 130 60.09 34.27 24.72
CA LEU A 130 59.09 34.69 23.73
C LEU A 130 58.76 33.59 22.73
N ARG A 131 59.73 32.77 22.27
CA ARG A 131 59.44 31.61 21.40
C ARG A 131 58.56 30.58 22.07
N THR A 132 58.79 30.29 23.36
CA THR A 132 57.92 29.39 24.13
C THR A 132 56.51 29.97 24.27
N VAL A 133 56.36 31.28 24.52
CA VAL A 133 55.04 31.95 24.61
C VAL A 133 54.33 31.98 23.26
N HIS A 134 55.03 32.34 22.17
CA HIS A 134 54.51 32.35 20.80
C HIS A 134 54.01 30.96 20.39
N ARG A 135 54.84 29.93 20.59
CA ARG A 135 54.44 28.54 20.31
C ARG A 135 53.26 28.11 21.17
N ALA A 136 53.30 28.32 22.48
CA ALA A 136 52.19 27.93 23.37
C ALA A 136 50.88 28.66 23.01
N MET A 137 50.96 29.91 22.54
CA MET A 137 49.81 30.66 22.03
C MET A 137 49.26 30.08 20.72
N VAL A 138 50.12 29.74 19.76
CA VAL A 138 49.75 29.13 18.48
C VAL A 138 49.16 27.73 18.67
N ASP A 139 49.85 26.87 19.42
CA ASP A 139 49.43 25.51 19.74
C ASP A 139 48.06 25.55 20.47
N ARG A 140 47.92 26.41 21.50
CA ARG A 140 46.67 26.53 22.27
C ARG A 140 45.52 27.16 21.50
N LEU A 141 45.78 28.11 20.60
CA LEU A 141 44.77 28.69 19.72
C LEU A 141 44.25 27.64 18.73
N GLY A 142 45.14 26.83 18.15
CA GLY A 142 44.78 25.69 17.30
C GLY A 142 43.90 24.67 18.03
N GLU A 143 44.31 24.24 19.23
CA GLU A 143 43.51 23.35 20.09
C GLU A 143 42.10 23.89 20.37
N LEU A 144 42.01 25.15 20.83
CA LEU A 144 40.73 25.76 21.21
C LEU A 144 39.82 25.96 20.00
N CYS A 145 40.35 26.44 18.88
CA CYS A 145 39.56 26.58 17.65
C CYS A 145 39.06 25.23 17.12
N ALA A 146 39.89 24.17 17.16
CA ALA A 146 39.46 22.83 16.77
C ALA A 146 38.40 22.24 17.72
N ALA A 147 38.55 22.44 19.03
CA ALA A 147 37.59 21.99 20.04
C ALA A 147 36.24 22.70 19.91
N GLU A 148 36.23 24.03 19.83
CA GLU A 148 35.00 24.82 19.64
C GLU A 148 34.31 24.51 18.31
N PHE A 149 35.08 24.29 17.23
CA PHE A 149 34.53 23.83 15.96
C PHE A 149 33.87 22.45 16.06
N ALA A 150 34.46 21.51 16.80
CA ALA A 150 33.85 20.20 17.07
C ALA A 150 32.57 20.30 17.92
N VAL A 151 32.55 21.19 18.92
CA VAL A 151 31.34 21.50 19.71
C VAL A 151 30.25 22.13 18.82
N VAL A 152 30.61 23.09 17.97
CA VAL A 152 29.70 23.72 17.00
C VAL A 152 29.13 22.73 15.99
N MET A 153 29.95 21.81 15.45
CA MET A 153 29.48 20.76 14.54
C MET A 153 28.45 19.85 15.21
N ARG A 154 28.66 19.50 16.48
CA ARG A 154 27.76 18.66 17.29
C ARG A 154 26.46 19.40 17.63
N ASN A 155 26.56 20.58 18.25
CA ASN A 155 25.41 21.34 18.75
C ASN A 155 24.45 21.82 17.64
N ARG A 156 24.88 21.82 16.37
CA ARG A 156 24.07 22.19 15.20
C ARG A 156 23.72 21.02 14.28
N ASP A 157 24.04 19.77 14.64
CA ASP A 157 23.83 18.58 13.81
C ASP A 157 24.43 18.69 12.39
N VAL A 158 25.56 19.39 12.24
CA VAL A 158 26.05 19.86 10.92
C VAL A 158 26.30 18.70 9.96
N VAL A 159 26.88 17.59 10.43
CA VAL A 159 27.14 16.41 9.59
C VAL A 159 25.84 15.79 9.10
N ARG A 160 24.84 15.62 9.98
CA ARG A 160 23.53 15.07 9.63
C ARG A 160 22.83 15.97 8.60
N ARG A 161 22.74 17.28 8.87
CA ARG A 161 22.09 18.26 7.98
C ARG A 161 22.77 18.38 6.62
N LEU A 162 24.10 18.25 6.55
CA LEU A 162 24.83 18.26 5.28
C LEU A 162 24.66 16.94 4.50
N ASN A 163 24.54 15.80 5.17
CA ASN A 163 24.23 14.52 4.53
C ASN A 163 22.78 14.49 3.99
N GLU A 164 21.82 15.04 4.75
CA GLU A 164 20.44 15.28 4.32
C GLU A 164 20.40 16.22 3.09
N LEU A 165 21.12 17.34 3.14
CA LEU A 165 21.22 18.31 2.04
C LEU A 165 21.88 17.69 0.80
N GLU A 166 22.93 16.88 0.95
CA GLU A 166 23.57 16.21 -0.18
C GLU A 166 22.58 15.24 -0.86
N THR A 167 21.84 14.46 -0.07
CA THR A 167 20.78 13.56 -0.55
C THR A 167 19.69 14.32 -1.32
N LEU A 168 19.19 15.42 -0.74
CA LEU A 168 18.21 16.30 -1.40
C LEU A 168 18.76 16.95 -2.67
N SER A 169 20.05 17.30 -2.71
CA SER A 169 20.69 17.89 -3.89
C SER A 169 20.88 16.88 -5.03
N VAL A 170 21.21 15.63 -4.70
CA VAL A 170 21.30 14.51 -5.64
C VAL A 170 19.91 14.20 -6.20
N ASP A 171 18.87 14.17 -5.37
CA ASP A 171 17.49 13.94 -5.85
C ASP A 171 16.93 15.11 -6.66
N ALA A 172 17.26 16.35 -6.31
CA ALA A 172 16.95 17.52 -7.15
C ALA A 172 17.68 17.44 -8.50
N GLN A 173 18.94 16.99 -8.52
CA GLN A 173 19.68 16.75 -9.76
C GLN A 173 19.07 15.61 -10.59
N LYS A 174 18.66 14.49 -9.99
CA LYS A 174 17.93 13.40 -10.67
C LYS A 174 16.63 13.92 -11.29
N ARG A 175 15.82 14.67 -10.55
CA ARG A 175 14.56 15.27 -11.05
C ARG A 175 14.80 16.23 -12.20
N ARG A 176 15.83 17.08 -12.12
CA ARG A 176 16.24 17.98 -13.20
C ARG A 176 16.66 17.20 -14.45
N LEU A 177 17.49 16.17 -14.29
CA LEU A 177 17.96 15.33 -15.40
C LEU A 177 16.80 14.57 -16.06
N ALA A 178 15.88 14.02 -15.27
CA ALA A 178 14.67 13.38 -15.77
C ALA A 178 13.79 14.37 -16.55
N ALA A 179 13.56 15.57 -16.02
CA ALA A 179 12.80 16.62 -16.69
C ALA A 179 13.45 17.12 -17.99
N THR A 180 14.79 17.20 -18.05
CA THR A 180 15.49 17.50 -19.31
C THR A 180 15.40 16.34 -20.30
N ALA A 181 15.46 15.09 -19.83
CA ALA A 181 15.36 13.90 -20.69
C ALA A 181 13.96 13.76 -21.29
N THR A 182 12.90 13.99 -20.51
CA THR A 182 11.53 14.03 -21.04
C THR A 182 11.35 15.20 -22.00
N ALA A 183 11.85 16.39 -21.69
CA ALA A 183 11.80 17.54 -22.60
C ALA A 183 12.57 17.35 -23.92
N THR A 184 13.56 16.45 -23.98
CA THR A 184 14.21 16.03 -25.23
C THR A 184 13.49 14.90 -25.98
N ALA A 185 12.62 14.15 -25.30
CA ALA A 185 11.86 13.03 -25.88
C ALA A 185 10.48 13.47 -26.40
N SER A 186 9.76 14.30 -25.64
CA SER A 186 8.59 15.01 -26.13
C SER A 186 9.06 16.23 -26.94
N GLY A 187 9.19 16.07 -28.26
CA GLY A 187 9.56 17.16 -29.19
C GLY A 187 8.54 18.31 -29.30
N ASP A 188 7.52 18.32 -28.44
CA ASP A 188 6.57 19.41 -28.29
C ASP A 188 7.21 20.59 -27.53
N ARG A 189 7.14 21.77 -28.14
CA ARG A 189 7.57 23.05 -27.53
C ARG A 189 6.42 23.77 -26.81
N GLY A 190 5.36 23.04 -26.47
CA GLY A 190 4.14 23.47 -25.80
C GLY A 190 4.33 24.00 -24.38
N THR A 191 4.81 25.24 -24.27
CA THR A 191 4.57 26.17 -23.13
C THR A 191 5.03 25.78 -21.71
N GLY A 192 5.59 24.59 -21.48
CA GLY A 192 6.30 24.22 -20.24
C GLY A 192 7.67 24.90 -20.08
N THR A 193 7.80 26.15 -20.57
CA THR A 193 9.08 26.77 -20.90
C THR A 193 9.80 27.35 -19.69
N GLY A 194 10.76 26.59 -19.16
CA GLY A 194 12.03 27.11 -18.64
C GLY A 194 12.02 27.95 -17.36
N SER A 195 10.87 28.29 -16.77
CA SER A 195 10.84 28.96 -15.47
C SER A 195 11.49 28.05 -14.41
N PRO A 196 12.38 28.59 -13.55
CA PRO A 196 12.76 27.87 -12.33
C PRO A 196 11.50 27.62 -11.49
N PRO A 197 11.46 26.55 -10.69
CA PRO A 197 10.36 26.32 -9.76
C PRO A 197 10.27 27.51 -8.79
N PRO A 198 9.06 28.01 -8.48
CA PRO A 198 8.90 29.16 -7.59
C PRO A 198 9.54 28.87 -6.24
N PRO A 199 10.34 29.79 -5.67
CA PRO A 199 11.01 29.57 -4.40
C PRO A 199 9.97 29.38 -3.29
N PRO A 200 10.25 28.57 -2.25
CA PRO A 200 9.22 28.13 -1.31
C PRO A 200 8.56 29.26 -0.50
N HIS A 201 9.18 30.44 -0.42
CA HIS A 201 8.61 31.62 0.24
C HIS A 201 7.58 32.40 -0.62
N THR A 202 7.46 32.10 -1.92
CA THR A 202 6.39 32.67 -2.78
C THR A 202 5.20 31.71 -2.96
N LEU A 203 5.24 30.52 -2.35
CA LEU A 203 4.09 29.61 -2.33
C LEU A 203 3.10 30.05 -1.26
N PRO A 204 1.78 30.07 -1.53
CA PRO A 204 0.79 30.36 -0.49
C PRO A 204 0.76 29.23 0.54
N ALA A 205 0.43 29.56 1.79
CA ALA A 205 0.49 28.64 2.92
C ALA A 205 -0.36 27.36 2.69
N GLU A 206 -1.48 27.48 1.98
CA GLU A 206 -2.33 26.34 1.58
C GLU A 206 -1.60 25.34 0.69
N THR A 207 -0.79 25.80 -0.28
CA THR A 207 0.01 24.91 -1.15
C THR A 207 1.12 24.21 -0.36
N VAL A 208 1.75 24.91 0.59
CA VAL A 208 2.77 24.32 1.47
C VAL A 208 2.13 23.25 2.38
N LEU A 209 1.00 23.57 3.02
CA LEU A 209 0.23 22.64 3.85
C LEU A 209 -0.26 21.43 3.04
N ALA A 210 -0.81 21.66 1.84
CA ALA A 210 -1.24 20.60 0.94
C ALA A 210 -0.07 19.67 0.56
N ALA A 211 1.09 20.24 0.19
CA ALA A 211 2.28 19.45 -0.15
C ALA A 211 2.78 18.59 1.02
N HIS A 212 2.71 19.09 2.26
CA HIS A 212 3.05 18.31 3.47
C HIS A 212 2.00 17.24 3.81
N LEU A 213 0.71 17.49 3.58
CA LEU A 213 -0.35 16.49 3.78
C LEU A 213 -0.43 15.45 2.65
N THR A 214 0.02 15.76 1.43
CA THR A 214 0.01 14.82 0.29
C THR A 214 0.64 13.46 0.59
N PRO A 215 1.88 13.32 1.12
CA PRO A 215 2.45 12.01 1.44
C PRO A 215 1.59 11.22 2.44
N GLN A 216 1.08 11.87 3.49
CA GLN A 216 0.21 11.24 4.49
C GLN A 216 -1.13 10.78 3.88
N ARG A 217 -1.79 11.67 3.12
CA ARG A 217 -3.04 11.38 2.40
C ARG A 217 -2.88 10.28 1.35
N THR A 218 -1.73 10.21 0.66
CA THR A 218 -1.47 9.12 -0.29
C THR A 218 -1.20 7.78 0.39
N ALA A 219 -0.58 7.75 1.57
CA ALA A 219 -0.44 6.54 2.37
C ALA A 219 -1.80 6.05 2.91
N GLN A 220 -2.62 6.97 3.45
CA GLN A 220 -3.98 6.67 3.88
C GLN A 220 -4.87 6.19 2.73
N ARG A 221 -4.79 6.83 1.55
CA ARG A 221 -5.54 6.42 0.35
C ARG A 221 -5.19 4.99 -0.06
N LYS A 222 -3.91 4.63 -0.13
CA LYS A 222 -3.48 3.25 -0.45
C LYS A 222 -4.06 2.23 0.54
N LEU A 223 -3.97 2.50 1.84
CA LEU A 223 -4.54 1.62 2.88
C LEU A 223 -6.07 1.45 2.73
N LEU A 224 -6.78 2.49 2.30
CA LEU A 224 -8.22 2.41 2.03
C LEU A 224 -8.54 1.69 0.72
N GLU A 225 -7.74 1.88 -0.34
CA GLU A 225 -7.85 1.16 -1.62
C GLU A 225 -7.59 -0.35 -1.43
N GLU A 226 -6.56 -0.71 -0.66
CA GLU A 226 -6.23 -2.09 -0.26
C GLU A 226 -7.38 -2.74 0.54
N ARG A 227 -7.95 -2.02 1.52
CA ARG A 227 -9.10 -2.50 2.31
C ARG A 227 -10.37 -2.66 1.46
N LEU A 228 -10.63 -1.71 0.55
CA LEU A 228 -11.78 -1.75 -0.35
C LEU A 228 -11.68 -2.94 -1.32
N ALA A 229 -10.50 -3.19 -1.90
CA ALA A 229 -10.24 -4.35 -2.74
C ALA A 229 -10.43 -5.67 -1.96
N ALA A 230 -9.94 -5.75 -0.72
CA ALA A 230 -10.13 -6.92 0.14
C ALA A 230 -11.61 -7.19 0.48
N VAL A 231 -12.39 -6.15 0.79
CA VAL A 231 -13.83 -6.26 1.04
C VAL A 231 -14.59 -6.64 -0.23
N GLN A 232 -14.23 -6.09 -1.39
CA GLN A 232 -14.82 -6.48 -2.67
C GLN A 232 -14.55 -7.96 -3.00
N ALA A 233 -13.32 -8.44 -2.83
CA ALA A 233 -12.97 -9.85 -3.02
C ALA A 233 -13.69 -10.79 -2.03
N ALA A 234 -13.84 -10.38 -0.77
CA ALA A 234 -14.62 -11.14 0.21
C ALA A 234 -16.11 -11.19 -0.15
N ASN A 235 -16.67 -10.11 -0.68
CA ASN A 235 -18.07 -10.04 -1.08
C ASN A 235 -18.35 -10.85 -2.36
N THR A 236 -17.49 -10.81 -3.39
CA THR A 236 -17.68 -11.65 -4.59
C THR A 236 -17.61 -13.14 -4.25
N ALA A 237 -16.70 -13.55 -3.36
CA ALA A 237 -16.63 -14.93 -2.86
C ALA A 237 -17.90 -15.33 -2.07
N ARG A 238 -18.47 -14.43 -1.26
CA ARG A 238 -19.74 -14.65 -0.54
C ARG A 238 -20.93 -14.75 -1.50
N PHE A 239 -21.04 -13.88 -2.50
CA PHE A 239 -22.09 -13.95 -3.50
C PHE A 239 -22.04 -15.26 -4.30
N ALA A 240 -20.85 -15.67 -4.75
CA ALA A 240 -20.68 -16.97 -5.43
C ALA A 240 -21.14 -18.16 -4.57
N ARG A 241 -20.86 -18.14 -3.26
CA ARG A 241 -21.35 -19.15 -2.31
C ARG A 241 -22.87 -19.10 -2.16
N LEU A 242 -23.45 -17.91 -2.00
CA LEU A 242 -24.91 -17.74 -1.89
C LEU A 242 -25.64 -18.23 -3.14
N THR A 243 -25.14 -17.93 -4.35
CA THR A 243 -25.74 -18.43 -5.61
C THR A 243 -25.63 -19.94 -5.74
N ALA A 244 -24.55 -20.56 -5.25
CA ALA A 244 -24.43 -22.02 -5.22
C ALA A 244 -25.44 -22.64 -4.23
N GLN A 245 -25.57 -22.07 -3.03
CA GLN A 245 -26.53 -22.53 -2.02
C GLN A 245 -27.99 -22.33 -2.44
N GLN A 246 -28.29 -21.28 -3.22
CA GLN A 246 -29.62 -21.07 -3.82
C GLN A 246 -29.92 -22.10 -4.91
N ALA A 247 -28.94 -22.47 -5.73
CA ALA A 247 -29.09 -23.54 -6.72
C ALA A 247 -29.27 -24.92 -6.06
N GLU A 248 -28.51 -25.20 -4.99
CA GLU A 248 -28.64 -26.40 -4.16
C GLU A 248 -30.03 -26.48 -3.50
N ALA A 249 -30.49 -25.39 -2.88
CA ALA A 249 -31.82 -25.31 -2.28
C ALA A 249 -32.95 -25.51 -3.31
N ALA A 250 -32.83 -24.91 -4.50
CA ALA A 250 -33.80 -25.11 -5.58
C ALA A 250 -33.83 -26.57 -6.09
N GLN A 251 -32.67 -27.24 -6.15
CA GLN A 251 -32.60 -28.67 -6.49
C GLN A 251 -33.24 -29.55 -5.41
N LEU A 252 -33.02 -29.23 -4.12
CA LEU A 252 -33.63 -29.95 -3.00
C LEU A 252 -35.16 -29.76 -2.96
N VAL A 253 -35.66 -28.54 -3.21
CA VAL A 253 -37.10 -28.28 -3.32
C VAL A 253 -37.71 -29.04 -4.49
N ALA A 254 -37.12 -28.98 -5.69
CA ALA A 254 -37.61 -29.73 -6.86
C ALA A 254 -37.50 -31.27 -6.72
N ALA A 255 -36.66 -31.75 -5.80
CA ALA A 255 -36.60 -33.17 -5.42
C ALA A 255 -37.73 -33.52 -4.42
N LEU A 256 -38.01 -32.66 -3.45
CA LEU A 256 -39.12 -32.81 -2.51
C LEU A 256 -40.49 -32.69 -3.18
N GLU A 257 -40.67 -31.74 -4.10
CA GLU A 257 -41.90 -31.59 -4.91
C GLU A 257 -42.17 -32.83 -5.75
N ARG A 258 -41.13 -33.45 -6.33
CA ARG A 258 -41.26 -34.74 -7.02
C ARG A 258 -41.62 -35.87 -6.05
N ALA A 259 -40.93 -35.98 -4.92
CA ALA A 259 -41.22 -37.02 -3.93
C ALA A 259 -42.64 -36.88 -3.32
N LEU A 260 -43.15 -35.66 -3.21
CA LEU A 260 -44.54 -35.37 -2.84
C LEU A 260 -45.49 -35.79 -3.96
N ALA A 261 -45.24 -35.42 -5.22
CA ALA A 261 -46.07 -35.85 -6.35
C ALA A 261 -46.07 -37.39 -6.55
N ASP A 262 -44.94 -38.07 -6.29
CA ASP A 262 -44.83 -39.53 -6.31
C ASP A 262 -45.64 -40.15 -5.14
N ALA A 263 -45.64 -39.53 -3.96
CA ALA A 263 -46.41 -39.97 -2.80
C ALA A 263 -47.92 -39.68 -2.93
N GLU A 264 -48.30 -38.54 -3.48
CA GLU A 264 -49.68 -38.18 -3.84
C GLU A 264 -50.19 -39.09 -4.96
N GLY A 265 -49.35 -39.43 -5.94
CA GLY A 265 -49.65 -40.44 -6.96
C GLY A 265 -49.89 -41.82 -6.36
N ALA A 266 -49.06 -42.25 -5.39
CA ALA A 266 -49.27 -43.50 -4.67
C ALA A 266 -50.55 -43.48 -3.81
N ALA A 267 -50.86 -42.35 -3.16
CA ALA A 267 -52.10 -42.16 -2.40
C ALA A 267 -53.34 -42.17 -3.33
N ALA A 268 -53.29 -41.51 -4.48
CA ALA A 268 -54.35 -41.49 -5.47
C ALA A 268 -54.54 -42.85 -6.17
N LEU A 269 -53.51 -43.70 -6.24
CA LEU A 269 -53.64 -45.09 -6.68
C LEU A 269 -54.31 -45.99 -5.63
N LEU A 270 -54.24 -45.63 -4.34
CA LEU A 270 -55.00 -46.30 -3.28
C LEU A 270 -56.45 -45.80 -3.25
N ASP A 271 -56.66 -44.49 -3.22
CA ASP A 271 -57.98 -43.86 -3.04
C ASP A 271 -58.81 -43.81 -4.34
N GLY A 272 -58.15 -43.81 -5.51
CA GLY A 272 -58.79 -43.94 -6.82
C GLY A 272 -59.47 -45.30 -7.05
N THR A 273 -59.24 -46.28 -6.16
CA THR A 273 -60.03 -47.53 -6.10
C THR A 273 -61.34 -47.39 -5.30
N SER A 274 -61.59 -46.23 -4.69
CA SER A 274 -62.73 -45.91 -3.83
C SER A 274 -63.66 -44.84 -4.44
N GLU A 275 -63.11 -43.72 -4.93
CA GLU A 275 -63.92 -42.52 -5.24
C GLU A 275 -64.69 -42.55 -6.58
N ASN A 276 -64.41 -43.48 -7.51
CA ASN A 276 -65.22 -43.67 -8.73
C ASN A 276 -66.52 -44.47 -8.49
N GLY A 277 -67.03 -44.46 -7.25
CA GLY A 277 -68.14 -45.29 -6.76
C GLY A 277 -69.52 -44.99 -7.35
N ARG A 278 -69.74 -45.33 -8.63
CA ARG A 278 -71.05 -45.32 -9.29
C ARG A 278 -71.33 -46.63 -10.07
N GLY A 279 -71.06 -47.78 -9.44
CA GLY A 279 -71.27 -49.08 -10.10
C GLY A 279 -71.19 -50.32 -9.20
N ASP A 280 -72.29 -50.64 -8.51
CA ASP A 280 -72.82 -52.00 -8.37
C ASP A 280 -71.83 -53.14 -7.97
N GLY A 281 -71.30 -53.09 -6.75
CA GLY A 281 -71.01 -54.31 -5.96
C GLY A 281 -69.72 -55.09 -6.27
N VAL A 282 -68.82 -54.60 -7.12
CA VAL A 282 -67.58 -55.31 -7.49
C VAL A 282 -66.43 -55.06 -6.51
N ASP A 283 -66.48 -54.01 -5.68
CA ASP A 283 -65.29 -53.49 -4.96
C ASP A 283 -64.72 -54.45 -3.89
N ASN A 284 -65.54 -55.38 -3.39
CA ASN A 284 -65.11 -56.49 -2.52
C ASN A 284 -64.43 -57.64 -3.32
N THR A 285 -63.97 -57.39 -4.54
CA THR A 285 -63.15 -58.34 -5.32
C THR A 285 -61.67 -58.10 -5.08
N LEU A 286 -61.12 -56.92 -5.38
CA LEU A 286 -59.68 -56.65 -5.27
C LEU A 286 -59.15 -56.76 -3.83
N VAL A 287 -59.86 -56.20 -2.84
CA VAL A 287 -59.47 -56.38 -1.43
C VAL A 287 -59.59 -57.85 -1.01
N ALA A 288 -60.56 -58.59 -1.53
CA ALA A 288 -60.70 -60.02 -1.29
C ALA A 288 -59.80 -60.90 -2.17
N GLU A 289 -59.14 -60.37 -3.20
CA GLU A 289 -58.10 -61.02 -4.01
C GLU A 289 -56.76 -60.82 -3.36
N LEU A 290 -56.39 -59.59 -2.97
CA LEU A 290 -55.23 -59.35 -2.14
C LEU A 290 -55.34 -60.15 -0.82
N ALA A 291 -56.51 -60.17 -0.17
CA ALA A 291 -56.75 -60.99 1.01
C ALA A 291 -57.02 -62.48 0.70
N ARG A 292 -57.04 -62.93 -0.55
CA ARG A 292 -56.96 -64.36 -0.94
C ARG A 292 -55.53 -64.75 -1.27
N GLU A 293 -54.77 -63.86 -1.89
CA GLU A 293 -53.37 -64.05 -2.27
C GLU A 293 -52.45 -64.00 -1.06
N THR A 294 -52.69 -63.10 -0.09
CA THR A 294 -52.00 -63.19 1.22
C THR A 294 -52.34 -64.48 1.95
N ARG A 295 -53.61 -64.91 1.97
CA ARG A 295 -53.99 -66.20 2.59
C ARG A 295 -53.46 -67.42 1.82
N ALA A 296 -53.32 -67.34 0.50
CA ALA A 296 -52.72 -68.40 -0.31
C ALA A 296 -51.21 -68.48 -0.05
N ALA A 297 -50.52 -67.34 -0.03
CA ALA A 297 -49.10 -67.24 0.33
C ALA A 297 -48.86 -67.65 1.79
N GLU A 298 -49.74 -67.30 2.72
CA GLU A 298 -49.71 -67.79 4.11
C GLU A 298 -49.85 -69.32 4.17
N VAL A 299 -50.76 -69.92 3.39
CA VAL A 299 -50.94 -71.39 3.34
C VAL A 299 -49.74 -72.09 2.68
N GLU A 300 -49.20 -71.56 1.58
CA GLU A 300 -47.97 -72.07 0.95
C GLU A 300 -46.74 -71.91 1.86
N MET A 301 -46.71 -70.87 2.70
CA MET A 301 -45.67 -70.66 3.72
C MET A 301 -45.91 -71.47 5.02
N SER A 302 -47.15 -71.87 5.33
CA SER A 302 -47.48 -72.57 6.59
C SER A 302 -47.42 -74.09 6.51
N GLY A 303 -47.53 -74.68 5.31
CA GLY A 303 -47.01 -76.02 4.99
C GLY A 303 -47.38 -77.20 5.92
N ILE A 304 -48.66 -77.37 6.27
CA ILE A 304 -49.22 -78.52 7.01
C ILE A 304 -50.46 -79.05 6.28
#